data_AF-A0A6A3VFY4-F1
#
_entry.id   AF-A0A6A3VFY4-F1
#
_cell.length_a   1.000
_cell.length_b   1.000
_cell.length_c   1.000
_cell.angle_alpha   90.00
_cell.angle_beta   90.00
_cell.angle_gamma   90.00
#
_symmetry.space_group_name_H-M   'P 1'
#
loop_
_entity.id
_entity.type
_entity.pdbx_description
1 polymer ?
#
loop_
_entity_poly.entity_id
_entity_poly.type
_entity_poly.pdbx_seq_one_letter_code
_entity_poly.pdbx_strand_id
1 'polypeptide(L)'
;MGKYLAPRAAIMHSPLFEAAVIKVLAGKAASLTAEEAEELKPFRVENEAPGSSAEVTAAAKEGFADRILKRRKTATEPTTYKLLSAIPPTSNTVERLFSVARAVLRHERHRL
;
A
#
# COMPACT_ATOMS: atom_id res chain seq x y z
N MET A 1 17.07 5.69 -18.80
CA MET A 1 16.31 4.75 -17.94
C MET A 1 17.25 3.88 -17.08
N GLY A 2 18.10 4.43 -16.20
CA GLY A 2 19.16 3.58 -15.60
C GLY A 2 19.79 3.99 -14.28
N LYS A 3 19.32 5.04 -13.59
CA LYS A 3 19.94 5.45 -12.31
C LYS A 3 19.62 4.49 -11.15
N TYR A 4 18.47 3.81 -11.20
CA TYR A 4 17.94 3.01 -10.10
C TYR A 4 17.91 1.49 -10.36
N LEU A 5 18.23 1.06 -11.58
CA LEU A 5 18.23 -0.35 -11.99
C LEU A 5 19.62 -0.88 -12.36
N ALA A 6 20.66 -0.06 -12.18
CA ALA A 6 22.04 -0.48 -12.44
C ALA A 6 22.55 -1.43 -11.34
N PRO A 7 23.51 -2.32 -11.64
CA PRO A 7 24.13 -3.20 -10.63
C PRO A 7 24.76 -2.46 -9.45
N ARG A 8 25.08 -1.17 -9.63
CA ARG A 8 25.64 -0.27 -8.61
C ARG A 8 24.69 0.87 -8.24
N ALA A 9 23.40 0.73 -8.54
CA ALA A 9 22.41 1.69 -8.10
C ALA A 9 22.40 1.77 -6.58
N ALA A 10 22.35 2.99 -6.04
CA ALA A 10 22.19 3.19 -4.61
C ALA A 10 20.86 2.59 -4.16
N ILE A 11 20.88 1.81 -3.08
CA ILE A 11 19.65 1.36 -2.43
C ILE A 11 19.03 2.60 -1.78
N MET A 12 17.90 3.04 -2.30
CA MET A 12 17.17 4.14 -1.69
C MET A 12 16.53 3.67 -0.39
N HIS A 13 16.85 4.32 0.71
CA HIS A 13 16.21 4.13 2.00
C HIS A 13 15.29 5.33 2.24
N SER A 14 14.00 5.05 2.38
CA SER A 14 13.00 6.06 2.74
C SER A 14 12.17 5.49 3.90
N PRO A 15 12.52 5.83 5.15
CA PRO A 15 11.85 5.28 6.33
C PRO A 15 10.34 5.57 6.35
N LEU A 16 9.93 6.75 5.88
CA LEU A 16 8.53 7.14 5.79
C LEU A 16 7.77 6.31 4.77
N PHE A 17 8.35 6.13 3.58
CA PHE A 17 7.77 5.27 2.54
C PHE A 17 7.63 3.82 3.02
N GLU A 18 8.69 3.26 3.62
CA GLU A 18 8.68 1.88 4.13
C GLU A 18 7.62 1.68 5.22
N ALA A 19 7.52 2.60 6.18
CA ALA A 19 6.50 2.56 7.23
C ALA A 19 5.08 2.65 6.63
N ALA A 20 4.87 3.52 5.65
CA ALA A 20 3.61 3.68 4.95
C ALA A 20 3.19 2.40 4.21
N VAL A 21 4.12 1.77 3.47
CA VAL A 21 3.88 0.50 2.76
C VAL A 21 3.48 -0.60 3.74
N ILE A 22 4.18 -0.72 4.87
CA ILE A 22 3.86 -1.72 5.91
C ILE A 22 2.44 -1.50 6.46
N LYS A 23 2.05 -0.26 6.75
CA LYS A 23 0.71 0.06 7.24
C LYS A 23 -0.37 -0.33 6.23
N VAL A 24 -0.16 -0.04 4.95
CA VAL A 24 -1.12 -0.38 3.90
C VAL A 24 -1.22 -1.90 3.72
N LEU A 25 -0.10 -2.61 3.65
CA LEU A 25 -0.09 -4.07 3.54
C LEU A 25 -0.69 -4.77 4.77
N ALA A 26 -0.61 -4.14 5.95
CA ALA A 26 -1.27 -4.61 7.17
C ALA A 26 -2.77 -4.26 7.24
N GLY A 27 -3.36 -3.68 6.18
CA GLY A 27 -4.77 -3.28 6.16
C GLY A 27 -5.09 -2.04 6.99
N LYS A 28 -4.08 -1.28 7.41
CA LYS A 28 -4.20 -0.09 8.28
C LYS A 28 -4.05 1.22 7.50
N ALA A 29 -4.46 1.25 6.24
CA ALA A 29 -4.34 2.43 5.37
C ALA A 29 -5.04 3.69 5.93
N ALA A 30 -6.10 3.52 6.73
CA ALA A 30 -6.78 4.64 7.41
C ALA A 30 -5.93 5.34 8.50
N SER A 31 -4.81 4.76 8.91
CA SER A 31 -3.90 5.28 9.96
C SER A 31 -2.65 5.96 9.42
N LEU A 32 -2.59 6.21 8.10
CA LEU A 32 -1.47 6.92 7.47
C LEU A 32 -1.43 8.39 7.92
N THR A 33 -0.24 8.89 8.20
CA THR A 33 -0.03 10.34 8.39
C THR A 33 -0.10 11.06 7.05
N ALA A 34 -0.24 12.39 7.07
CA ALA A 34 -0.25 13.19 5.84
C ALA A 34 1.07 13.02 5.04
N GLU A 35 2.20 12.97 5.74
CA GLU A 35 3.53 12.79 5.16
C GLU A 35 3.67 11.40 4.52
N GLU A 36 3.23 10.35 5.20
CA GLU A 36 3.21 8.97 4.67
C GLU A 36 2.30 8.85 3.44
N ALA A 37 1.15 9.56 3.44
CA ALA A 37 0.23 9.56 2.33
C ALA A 37 0.80 10.27 1.09
N GLU A 38 1.59 11.34 1.27
CA GLU A 38 2.29 12.02 0.16
C GLU A 38 3.38 11.14 -0.46
N GLU A 39 4.11 10.35 0.34
CA GLU A 39 5.10 9.38 -0.17
C GLU A 39 4.43 8.28 -1.03
N LEU A 40 3.22 7.86 -0.67
CA LEU A 40 2.47 6.84 -1.42
C LEU A 40 1.65 7.40 -2.60
N LYS A 41 1.71 8.71 -2.86
CA LYS A 41 0.98 9.37 -3.94
C LYS A 41 1.17 8.72 -5.31
N PRO A 42 2.38 8.26 -5.72
CA PRO A 42 2.56 7.57 -7.00
C PRO A 42 1.80 6.24 -7.12
N PHE A 43 1.45 5.62 -5.99
CA PHE A 43 0.75 4.33 -5.92
C PHE A 43 -0.75 4.48 -5.70
N ARG A 44 -1.22 5.70 -5.46
CA ARG A 44 -2.62 5.99 -5.18
C ARG A 44 -3.45 5.75 -6.44
N VAL A 45 -4.55 5.03 -6.28
CA VAL A 45 -5.58 4.94 -7.31
C VAL A 45 -6.50 6.13 -7.12
N GLU A 46 -6.58 6.99 -8.13
CA GLU A 46 -7.69 7.92 -8.24
C GLU A 46 -8.94 7.08 -8.51
N ASN A 47 -9.76 6.87 -7.48
CA ASN A 47 -11.14 6.48 -7.75
C ASN A 47 -11.78 7.71 -8.40
N GLU A 48 -12.10 7.60 -9.69
CA GLU A 48 -13.11 8.48 -10.27
C GLU A 48 -14.33 8.39 -9.33
N ALA A 49 -14.66 9.52 -8.71
CA ALA A 49 -15.85 9.62 -7.89
C ALA A 49 -17.03 9.11 -8.75
N PRO A 50 -17.88 8.19 -8.25
CA PRO A 50 -19.08 7.84 -8.99
C PRO A 50 -19.95 9.10 -9.07
N GLY A 51 -19.98 9.71 -10.26
CA GLY A 51 -20.96 10.72 -10.66
C GLY A 51 -20.90 12.02 -9.88
N SER A 52 -19.94 12.89 -10.21
CA SER A 52 -20.21 14.33 -10.13
C SER A 52 -21.27 14.67 -11.16
N SER A 53 -22.51 14.83 -10.69
CA SER A 53 -23.56 15.62 -11.31
C SER A 53 -24.18 15.07 -12.61
N ALA A 54 -25.03 14.04 -12.46
CA ALA A 54 -26.27 14.05 -13.24
C ALA A 54 -27.24 15.06 -12.60
N GLU A 55 -27.81 15.87 -13.45
CA GLU A 55 -28.46 17.15 -13.23
C GLU A 55 -29.64 17.18 -12.23
N VAL A 56 -29.68 18.30 -11.48
CA VAL A 56 -30.81 19.24 -11.36
C VAL A 56 -32.16 18.73 -10.81
N THR A 57 -32.60 19.42 -9.75
CA THR A 57 -33.98 19.59 -9.25
C THR A 57 -34.69 18.44 -8.54
N ALA A 58 -34.45 18.27 -7.24
CA ALA A 58 -35.49 17.75 -6.32
C ALA A 58 -35.24 18.13 -4.86
N ALA A 59 -34.81 19.37 -4.57
CA ALA A 59 -34.52 19.82 -3.21
C ALA A 59 -35.77 19.96 -2.29
N ALA A 60 -36.94 19.46 -2.70
CA ALA A 60 -38.19 19.68 -1.97
C ALA A 60 -38.68 18.48 -1.14
N LYS A 61 -38.11 17.26 -1.22
CA LYS A 61 -38.69 16.09 -0.52
C LYS A 61 -37.71 14.99 -0.06
N GLU A 62 -36.43 15.27 0.21
CA GLU A 62 -35.58 14.25 0.87
C GLU A 62 -35.79 14.29 2.39
N GLY A 63 -36.33 13.21 2.95
CA GLY A 63 -36.56 13.08 4.38
C GLY A 63 -35.26 12.97 5.19
N PHE A 64 -35.32 13.27 6.49
CA PHE A 64 -34.17 13.16 7.38
C PHE A 64 -33.53 11.75 7.36
N ALA A 65 -34.36 10.70 7.28
CA ALA A 65 -33.92 9.32 7.15
C ALA A 65 -33.19 9.06 5.84
N ASP A 66 -33.69 9.58 4.71
CA ASP A 66 -33.05 9.44 3.40
C ASP A 66 -31.67 10.10 3.39
N ARG A 67 -31.55 11.27 4.03
CA ARG A 67 -30.27 11.98 4.18
C ARG A 67 -29.26 11.19 5.03
N ILE A 68 -29.69 10.54 6.12
CA ILE A 68 -28.83 9.69 6.94
C ILE A 68 -28.40 8.44 6.15
N LEU A 69 -29.33 7.80 5.45
CA LEU A 69 -29.03 6.62 4.63
C LEU A 69 -28.08 6.95 3.47
N LYS A 70 -28.24 8.09 2.81
CA LYS A 70 -27.30 8.59 1.79
C LYS A 70 -25.92 8.85 2.40
N ARG A 71 -25.86 9.53 3.55
CA ARG A 71 -24.58 9.84 4.23
C ARG A 71 -23.83 8.59 4.68
N ARG A 72 -24.54 7.51 5.03
CA ARG A 72 -23.94 6.20 5.35
C ARG A 72 -23.38 5.49 4.12
N LYS A 73 -24.00 5.67 2.95
CA LYS A 73 -23.49 5.15 1.66
C LYS A 73 -22.30 5.94 1.13
N THR A 74 -22.17 7.22 1.50
CA THR A 74 -21.02 8.06 1.13
C THR A 74 -19.89 7.99 2.13
N ALA A 75 -19.85 7.00 3.04
CA ALA A 75 -18.67 6.76 3.84
C ALA A 75 -17.51 6.54 2.85
N THR A 76 -16.57 7.48 2.81
CA THR A 76 -15.50 7.58 1.83
C THR A 76 -14.86 6.22 1.63
N GLU A 77 -14.98 5.69 0.40
CA GLU A 77 -14.29 4.46 0.02
C GLU A 77 -12.80 4.60 0.40
N PRO A 78 -12.22 3.59 1.07
CA PRO A 78 -10.84 3.68 1.52
C PRO A 78 -9.91 3.90 0.33
N THR A 79 -9.01 4.88 0.46
CA THR A 79 -7.98 5.15 -0.54
C THR A 79 -7.24 3.86 -0.87
N THR A 80 -7.31 3.44 -2.13
CA THR A 80 -6.68 2.21 -2.59
C THR A 80 -5.30 2.52 -3.15
N TYR A 81 -4.31 1.70 -2.77
CA TYR A 81 -2.95 1.78 -3.30
C TYR A 81 -2.62 0.52 -4.10
N LYS A 82 -2.27 0.68 -5.38
CA LYS A 82 -1.90 -0.44 -6.27
C LYS A 82 -0.39 -0.69 -6.22
N LEU A 83 0.03 -1.88 -6.66
CA LEU A 83 1.43 -2.30 -6.82
C LEU A 83 2.26 -2.41 -5.53
N LEU A 84 1.74 -2.00 -4.36
CA LEU A 84 2.47 -2.16 -3.09
C LEU A 84 2.73 -3.63 -2.73
N SER A 85 1.87 -4.55 -3.16
CA SER A 85 2.08 -5.99 -2.99
C SER A 85 3.19 -6.56 -3.88
N ALA A 86 3.58 -5.84 -4.93
CA ALA A 86 4.69 -6.23 -5.78
C ALA A 86 6.05 -5.82 -5.20
N ILE A 87 6.05 -4.97 -4.16
CA ILE A 87 7.26 -4.66 -3.38
C ILE A 87 7.57 -5.93 -2.57
N PRO A 88 8.65 -6.65 -2.90
CA PRO A 88 8.97 -7.86 -2.16
C PRO A 88 9.23 -7.46 -0.69
N PRO A 89 8.62 -8.16 0.29
CA PRO A 89 8.97 -7.96 1.69
C PRO A 89 10.48 -8.17 1.80
N THR A 90 11.19 -7.24 2.44
CA THR A 90 12.66 -7.21 2.57
C THR A 90 13.23 -8.61 2.73
N SER A 91 13.68 -9.19 1.61
CA SER A 91 14.44 -10.42 1.37
C SER A 91 14.43 -11.56 2.43
N ASN A 92 13.46 -11.69 3.34
CA ASN A 92 13.46 -12.72 4.38
C ASN A 92 13.42 -14.11 3.74
N THR A 93 12.69 -14.27 2.63
CA THR A 93 12.68 -15.53 1.88
C THR A 93 14.07 -15.93 1.40
N VAL A 94 14.88 -14.97 0.93
CA VAL A 94 16.22 -15.24 0.42
C VAL A 94 17.22 -15.41 1.57
N GLU A 95 17.08 -14.64 2.65
CA GLU A 95 17.87 -14.83 3.88
C GLU A 95 17.57 -16.18 4.56
N ARG A 96 16.31 -16.61 4.58
CA ARG A 96 15.88 -17.93 5.05
C ARG A 96 16.45 -19.02 4.15
N LEU A 97 16.40 -18.84 2.83
CA LEU A 97 17.03 -19.76 1.87
C LEU A 97 18.53 -19.89 2.13
N PHE A 98 19.26 -18.77 2.23
CA PHE A 98 20.70 -18.78 2.49
C PHE A 98 21.04 -19.30 3.90
N SER A 99 20.19 -19.06 4.89
CA SER A 99 20.32 -19.63 6.24
C SER A 99 20.17 -21.15 6.23
N VAL A 100 19.16 -21.68 5.52
CA VAL A 100 18.96 -23.13 5.36
C VAL A 100 20.11 -23.75 4.57
N ALA A 101 20.50 -23.14 3.44
CA ALA A 101 21.62 -23.61 2.64
C ALA A 101 22.92 -23.65 3.47
N ARG A 102 23.18 -22.61 4.27
CA ARG A 102 24.32 -22.58 5.20
C ARG A 102 24.24 -23.70 6.24
N ALA A 103 23.08 -23.96 6.82
CA ALA A 103 22.92 -25.04 7.80
C ALA A 103 23.23 -26.40 7.18
N VAL A 104 22.70 -26.71 6.00
CA VAL A 104 22.95 -27.97 5.28
C VAL A 104 24.42 -28.11 4.89
N LEU A 105 25.00 -27.09 4.23
CA LEU A 105 26.38 -27.11 3.76
C LEU A 105 27.42 -27.13 4.90
N ARG A 106 27.11 -26.55 6.06
CA ARG A 106 27.99 -26.63 7.24
C ARG A 106 27.91 -27.98 7.92
N HIS A 107 26.72 -28.59 8.00
CA HIS A 107 26.54 -29.87 8.68
C HIS A 107 27.28 -31.02 7.97
N GLU A 108 27.42 -30.96 6.65
CA GLU A 108 28.18 -31.94 5.86
C GLU A 108 29.70 -31.87 6.11
N ARG A 109 30.24 -30.69 6.46
CA ARG A 109 31.69 -30.51 6.70
C ARG A 109 32.15 -30.93 8.10
N HIS A 110 31.24 -31.01 9.07
CA HIS A 110 31.54 -31.40 10.45
C HIS A 110 31.16 -32.86 10.77
N ARG A 111 30.74 -33.62 9.75
CA ARG A 111 30.44 -35.05 9.84
C ARG A 111 31.68 -35.87 9.45
N LEU A 112 32.69 -35.85 10.31
CA LEU A 112 33.85 -36.76 10.30
C LEU A 112 33.98 -37.36 11.69
#